data_AF-A0A258KI61-F1
#
_entry.id   AF-A0A258KI61-F1
#
_cell.length_a   1.000
_cell.length_b   1.000
_cell.length_c   1.000
_cell.angle_alpha   90.00
_cell.angle_beta   90.00
_cell.angle_gamma   90.00
#
_symmetry.space_group_name_H-M   'P 1'
#
loop_
_entity.id
_entity.type
_entity.pdbx_description
1 polymer ?
#
loop_
_entity_poly.entity_id
_entity_poly.type
_entity_poly.pdbx_seq_one_letter_code
_entity_poly.pdbx_strand_id
1 'polypeptide(L)'
;MIAGAALALVACAATPPPVDIAARCDVTVKFGSYGMGIDRPLAERVAIAVKADRDIARVERKPWGREGEYDLCLEARTGRDARAIYERYRATLPGRALQAPTSIEGPDGLRYETIAPM
;
A
#
# COMPACT_ATOMS: atom_id res chain seq x y z
N MET A 1 63.77 29.51 -0.66
CA MET A 1 62.58 29.89 0.13
C MET A 1 61.43 29.03 -0.37
N ILE A 2 60.82 28.23 0.51
CA ILE A 2 59.84 27.19 0.18
C ILE A 2 58.45 27.83 0.21
N ALA A 3 57.73 27.83 -0.91
CA ALA A 3 56.34 28.30 -0.97
C ALA A 3 55.40 27.08 -0.88
N GLY A 4 54.81 26.88 0.30
CA GLY A 4 53.81 25.83 0.53
C GLY A 4 52.44 26.25 0.01
N ALA A 5 51.90 25.49 -0.94
CA ALA A 5 50.52 25.64 -1.40
C ALA A 5 49.59 24.81 -0.50
N ALA A 6 48.76 25.46 0.30
CA ALA A 6 47.72 24.82 1.09
C ALA A 6 46.48 24.57 0.23
N LEU A 7 46.19 23.31 -0.08
CA LEU A 7 44.92 22.87 -0.65
C LEU A 7 43.85 22.88 0.44
N ALA A 8 42.91 23.82 0.36
CA ALA A 8 41.71 23.82 1.19
C ALA A 8 40.66 22.88 0.56
N LEU A 9 40.36 21.78 1.23
CA LEU A 9 39.25 20.88 0.89
C LEU A 9 37.94 21.48 1.41
N VAL A 10 37.14 22.05 0.51
CA VAL A 10 35.75 22.42 0.80
C VAL A 10 34.91 21.14 0.83
N ALA A 11 34.47 20.76 2.02
CA ALA A 11 33.47 19.72 2.19
C ALA A 11 32.09 20.26 1.77
N CYS A 12 31.53 19.75 0.68
CA CYS A 12 30.12 19.92 0.38
C CYS A 12 29.31 19.27 1.51
N ALA A 13 28.62 20.08 2.32
CA ALA A 13 27.55 19.57 3.17
C ALA A 13 26.43 19.08 2.27
N ALA A 14 26.38 17.77 2.01
CA ALA A 14 25.28 17.14 1.32
C ALA A 14 24.03 17.31 2.19
N THR A 15 23.12 18.19 1.78
CA THR A 15 21.78 18.24 2.34
C THR A 15 21.13 16.88 2.02
N PRO A 16 20.63 16.12 3.02
CA PRO A 16 19.90 14.91 2.71
C PRO A 16 18.73 15.29 1.80
N PRO A 17 18.46 14.49 0.74
CA PRO A 17 17.28 14.73 -0.08
C PRO A 17 16.07 14.77 0.86
N PRO A 18 15.04 15.61 0.57
CA PRO A 18 13.78 15.47 1.26
C PRO A 18 13.42 13.98 1.17
N VAL A 19 13.26 13.34 2.33
CA VAL A 19 12.66 12.01 2.37
C VAL A 19 11.36 12.19 1.61
N ASP A 20 11.29 11.64 0.40
CA ASP A 20 10.02 11.37 -0.24
C ASP A 20 9.22 10.73 0.88
N ILE A 21 8.15 11.39 1.30
CA ILE A 21 7.10 10.69 2.03
C ILE A 21 6.54 9.75 0.97
N ALA A 22 7.25 8.64 0.73
CA ALA A 22 6.83 7.56 -0.11
C ALA A 22 5.42 7.27 0.33
N ALA A 23 4.46 7.46 -0.59
CA ALA A 23 3.03 7.46 -0.33
C ALA A 23 2.71 6.42 0.76
N ARG A 24 2.37 6.92 1.95
CA ARG A 24 2.37 6.14 3.18
C ARG A 24 1.11 5.29 3.14
N CYS A 25 1.19 4.11 2.55
CA CYS A 25 0.05 3.19 2.50
C CYS A 25 -0.14 2.57 3.88
N ASP A 26 -1.04 3.15 4.67
CA ASP A 26 -1.37 2.63 6.00
C ASP A 26 -2.02 1.25 5.91
N VAL A 27 -2.87 1.04 4.89
CA VAL A 27 -3.48 -0.24 4.56
C VAL A 27 -3.40 -0.47 3.05
N THR A 28 -2.98 -1.67 2.64
CA THR A 28 -2.93 -2.06 1.23
C THR A 28 -3.80 -3.28 1.00
N VAL A 29 -4.80 -3.18 0.14
CA VAL A 29 -5.58 -4.34 -0.34
C VAL A 29 -5.07 -4.73 -1.72
N LYS A 30 -4.67 -5.98 -1.90
CA LYS A 30 -4.09 -6.49 -3.15
C LYS A 30 -5.05 -7.44 -3.83
N PHE A 31 -5.34 -7.18 -5.09
CA PHE A 31 -6.16 -8.03 -5.94
C PHE A 31 -5.26 -8.71 -6.96
N GLY A 32 -4.99 -10.00 -6.75
CA GLY A 32 -4.15 -10.81 -7.63
C GLY A 32 -4.95 -11.70 -8.56
N SER A 33 -4.25 -12.40 -9.46
CA SER A 33 -4.85 -13.44 -10.31
C SER A 33 -3.91 -14.64 -10.49
N TYR A 34 -4.51 -15.77 -10.88
CA TYR A 34 -3.83 -17.01 -11.29
C TYR A 34 -4.14 -17.37 -12.75
N GLY A 35 -4.41 -16.39 -13.62
CA GLY A 35 -4.65 -16.63 -15.05
C GLY A 35 -6.12 -16.54 -15.48
N MET A 36 -7.02 -16.07 -14.60
CA MET A 36 -8.46 -15.96 -14.88
C MET A 36 -9.04 -14.59 -14.47
N GLY A 37 -8.20 -13.58 -14.31
CA GLY A 37 -8.58 -12.28 -13.78
C GLY A 37 -8.77 -12.27 -12.26
N ILE A 38 -9.03 -11.08 -11.72
CA ILE A 38 -9.24 -10.86 -10.29
C ILE A 38 -10.66 -11.26 -9.85
N ASP A 39 -10.88 -11.33 -8.54
CA ASP A 39 -12.23 -11.38 -7.95
C ASP A 39 -12.93 -10.02 -8.09
N ARG A 40 -13.56 -9.81 -9.26
CA ARG A 40 -14.25 -8.56 -9.59
C ARG A 40 -15.38 -8.21 -8.61
N PRO A 41 -16.27 -9.15 -8.22
CA PRO A 41 -17.32 -8.85 -7.25
C PRO A 41 -16.77 -8.38 -5.89
N LEU A 42 -15.69 -8.98 -5.39
CA LEU A 42 -15.06 -8.52 -4.16
C LEU A 42 -14.40 -7.15 -4.34
N ALA A 43 -13.67 -6.95 -5.43
CA ALA A 43 -13.05 -5.67 -5.77
C ALA A 43 -14.05 -4.50 -5.81
N GLU A 44 -15.21 -4.70 -6.43
CA GLU A 44 -16.28 -3.71 -6.48
C GLU A 44 -16.85 -3.39 -5.10
N ARG A 45 -17.10 -4.42 -4.26
CA ARG A 45 -17.58 -4.21 -2.88
C ARG A 45 -16.57 -3.40 -2.06
N VAL A 46 -15.28 -3.73 -2.14
CA VAL A 46 -14.23 -2.98 -1.45
C VAL A 46 -14.15 -1.55 -1.97
N ALA A 47 -14.22 -1.33 -3.29
CA ALA A 47 -14.19 0.00 -3.89
C ALA A 47 -15.37 0.89 -3.43
N ILE A 48 -16.58 0.32 -3.35
CA ILE A 48 -17.77 1.01 -2.84
C ILE A 48 -17.58 1.36 -1.35
N ALA A 49 -17.12 0.42 -0.54
CA ALA A 49 -16.90 0.63 0.89
C ALA A 49 -15.86 1.71 1.15
N VAL A 50 -14.71 1.64 0.48
CA VAL A 50 -13.61 2.62 0.58
C VAL A 50 -14.06 4.02 0.18
N LYS A 51 -14.86 4.15 -0.88
CA LYS A 51 -15.40 5.45 -1.31
C LYS A 51 -16.33 6.09 -0.27
N ALA A 52 -17.04 5.28 0.52
CA ALA A 52 -17.96 5.74 1.55
C ALA A 52 -17.27 5.96 2.92
N ASP A 53 -16.05 5.47 3.11
CA ASP A 53 -15.35 5.48 4.38
C ASP A 53 -14.83 6.88 4.73
N ARG A 54 -15.26 7.39 5.90
CA ARG A 54 -14.90 8.74 6.39
C ARG A 54 -13.55 8.75 7.10
N ASP A 55 -13.05 7.59 7.50
CA ASP A 55 -11.76 7.44 8.17
C ASP A 55 -10.58 7.46 7.17
N ILE A 56 -10.87 7.36 5.87
CA ILE A 56 -9.86 7.42 4.80
C ILE A 56 -9.69 8.86 4.29
N ALA A 57 -8.45 9.29 4.13
CA ALA A 57 -8.08 10.58 3.54
C ALA A 57 -7.76 10.48 2.05
N ARG A 58 -7.06 9.41 1.64
CA ARG A 58 -6.65 9.18 0.25
C ARG A 58 -6.80 7.71 -0.11
N VAL A 59 -7.18 7.49 -1.36
CA VAL A 59 -7.28 6.18 -1.98
C VAL A 59 -6.49 6.23 -3.27
N GLU A 60 -5.54 5.33 -3.44
CA GLU A 60 -4.74 5.24 -4.65
C GLU A 60 -4.77 3.81 -5.20
N ARG A 61 -5.10 3.69 -6.49
CA ARG A 61 -5.09 2.43 -7.22
C ARG A 61 -3.82 2.32 -8.05
N LYS A 62 -3.04 1.27 -7.81
CA LYS A 62 -1.75 0.98 -8.47
C LYS A 62 -1.86 -0.31 -9.29
N PRO A 63 -2.23 -0.23 -10.58
CA PRO A 63 -2.29 -1.41 -11.45
C PRO A 63 -0.88 -1.93 -11.73
N TRP A 64 -0.72 -3.26 -11.76
CA TRP A 64 0.57 -3.89 -12.05
C TRP A 64 0.49 -5.10 -12.99
N GLY A 65 -0.69 -5.67 -13.21
CA GLY A 65 -0.89 -6.82 -14.09
C GLY A 65 -1.80 -6.52 -15.29
N ARG A 66 -1.99 -7.54 -16.15
CA ARG A 66 -2.78 -7.45 -17.39
C ARG A 66 -4.19 -8.02 -17.26
N GLU A 67 -4.46 -8.77 -16.22
CA GLU A 67 -5.74 -9.44 -15.96
C GLU A 67 -6.63 -8.63 -14.99
N GLY A 68 -6.20 -7.39 -14.72
CA GLY A 68 -6.88 -6.47 -13.83
C GLY A 68 -6.28 -6.42 -12.43
N GLU A 69 -5.07 -6.96 -12.21
CA GLU A 69 -4.41 -6.95 -10.92
C GLU A 69 -3.96 -5.54 -10.50
N TYR A 70 -4.18 -5.21 -9.24
CA TYR A 70 -3.80 -3.93 -8.66
C TYR A 70 -3.70 -3.97 -7.15
N ASP A 71 -2.95 -3.00 -6.63
CA ASP A 71 -2.92 -2.68 -5.21
C ASP A 71 -3.80 -1.45 -4.95
N LEU A 72 -4.59 -1.49 -3.89
CA LEU A 72 -5.38 -0.38 -3.39
C LEU A 72 -4.74 0.13 -2.10
N CYS A 73 -4.05 1.26 -2.21
CA CYS A 73 -3.41 1.96 -1.10
C CYS A 73 -4.43 2.88 -0.43
N LEU A 74 -4.64 2.67 0.86
CA LEU A 74 -5.54 3.45 1.71
C LEU A 74 -4.71 4.23 2.72
N GLU A 75 -4.87 5.54 2.74
CA GLU A 75 -4.26 6.41 3.74
C GLU A 75 -5.31 6.86 4.75
N ALA A 76 -5.02 6.63 6.03
CA ALA A 76 -5.88 7.04 7.12
C ALA A 76 -5.89 8.57 7.23
N ARG A 77 -7.05 9.13 7.56
CA ARG A 77 -7.15 10.53 7.94
C ARG A 77 -6.38 10.76 9.25
N THR A 78 -5.76 11.93 9.39
CA THR A 78 -5.05 12.31 10.61
C THR A 78 -5.91 12.06 11.86
N GLY A 79 -5.33 11.38 12.85
CA GLY A 79 -6.01 11.03 14.10
C GLY A 79 -6.93 9.79 14.02
N ARG A 80 -7.00 9.11 12.86
CA ARG A 80 -7.69 7.83 12.72
C ARG A 80 -6.74 6.65 12.88
N ASP A 81 -7.27 5.55 13.40
CA ASP A 81 -6.51 4.34 13.65
C ASP A 81 -6.45 3.46 12.38
N ALA A 82 -5.26 3.39 11.79
CA ALA A 82 -4.98 2.53 10.63
C ALA A 82 -5.24 1.05 10.91
N ARG A 83 -5.03 0.58 12.15
CA ARG A 83 -5.31 -0.81 12.51
C ARG A 83 -6.82 -1.09 12.50
N ALA A 84 -7.64 -0.15 12.96
CA ALA A 84 -9.09 -0.27 12.89
C ALA A 84 -9.60 -0.26 11.44
N ILE A 85 -8.96 0.50 10.55
CA ILE A 85 -9.21 0.45 9.10
C ILE A 85 -8.84 -0.94 8.55
N TYR A 86 -7.64 -1.45 8.86
CA TYR A 86 -7.21 -2.80 8.46
C TYR A 86 -8.21 -3.88 8.87
N GLU A 87 -8.61 -3.93 10.15
CA GLU A 87 -9.52 -4.97 10.65
C GLU A 87 -10.89 -4.92 9.98
N ARG A 88 -11.40 -3.71 9.70
CA ARG A 88 -12.66 -3.51 8.99
C ARG A 88 -12.63 -4.11 7.59
N TYR A 89 -11.56 -3.84 6.82
CA TYR A 89 -11.44 -4.38 5.46
C TYR A 89 -11.06 -5.85 5.46
N ARG A 90 -10.21 -6.30 6.39
CA ARG A 90 -9.91 -7.72 6.59
C ARG A 90 -11.17 -8.54 6.84
N ALA A 91 -12.13 -8.01 7.60
CA ALA A 91 -13.41 -8.67 7.85
C ALA A 91 -14.30 -8.82 6.59
N THR A 92 -14.03 -8.07 5.51
CA THR A 92 -14.73 -8.22 4.23
C THR A 92 -14.15 -9.30 3.32
N LEU A 93 -12.90 -9.73 3.58
CA LEU A 93 -12.25 -10.77 2.80
C LEU A 93 -12.78 -12.16 3.25
N PRO A 94 -13.11 -13.05 2.31
CA PRO A 94 -13.55 -14.41 2.63
C PRO A 94 -12.38 -15.26 3.15
N GLY A 95 -12.68 -16.32 3.92
CA GLY A 95 -11.68 -17.28 4.40
C GLY A 95 -10.88 -17.98 3.28
N ARG A 96 -11.50 -18.12 2.11
CA ARG A 96 -10.99 -18.77 0.91
C ARG A 96 -11.21 -17.87 -0.31
N ALA A 97 -10.33 -17.95 -1.30
CA ALA A 97 -10.51 -17.27 -2.56
C ALA A 97 -11.76 -17.82 -3.26
N LEU A 98 -12.67 -16.94 -3.67
CA LEU A 98 -13.87 -17.33 -4.41
C LEU A 98 -13.58 -17.43 -5.91
N GLN A 99 -12.86 -16.44 -6.44
CA GLN A 99 -12.44 -16.41 -7.84
C GLN A 99 -10.92 -16.24 -8.01
N ALA A 100 -10.30 -15.38 -7.20
CA ALA A 100 -8.87 -15.05 -7.32
C ALA A 100 -8.32 -14.66 -5.93
N PRO A 101 -6.99 -14.71 -5.72
CA PRO A 101 -6.40 -14.36 -4.44
C PRO A 101 -6.60 -12.88 -4.14
N THR A 102 -6.99 -12.59 -2.90
CA THR A 102 -7.03 -11.23 -2.36
C THR A 102 -6.29 -11.23 -1.03
N SER A 103 -5.42 -10.24 -0.83
CA SER A 103 -4.72 -10.06 0.44
C SER A 103 -4.84 -8.64 0.94
N ILE A 104 -4.55 -8.45 2.22
CA ILE A 104 -4.53 -7.16 2.88
C ILE A 104 -3.32 -7.08 3.79
N GLU A 105 -2.63 -5.95 3.72
CA GLU A 105 -1.52 -5.59 4.60
C GLU A 105 -1.88 -4.31 5.37
N GLY A 106 -1.49 -4.24 6.64
CA GLY A 106 -1.76 -3.10 7.53
C GLY A 106 -0.52 -2.68 8.32
N PRO A 107 -0.69 -1.80 9.32
CA PRO A 107 0.41 -1.36 10.18
C PRO A 107 1.01 -2.54 10.96
N ASP A 108 2.24 -2.36 11.44
CA ASP A 108 2.94 -3.32 12.32
C ASP A 108 3.10 -4.74 11.73
N GLY A 109 3.07 -4.87 10.40
CA GLY A 109 3.22 -6.16 9.72
C GLY A 109 1.97 -7.03 9.73
N LEU A 110 0.80 -6.48 10.07
CA LEU A 110 -0.47 -7.17 9.95
C LEU A 110 -0.72 -7.60 8.51
N ARG A 111 -1.03 -8.87 8.31
CA ARG A 111 -1.29 -9.44 6.99
C ARG A 111 -2.37 -10.52 7.04
N TYR A 112 -3.18 -10.58 6.00
CA TYR A 112 -4.13 -11.65 5.75
C TYR A 112 -4.23 -11.92 4.25
N GLU A 113 -4.37 -13.18 3.88
CA GLU A 113 -4.56 -13.62 2.50
C GLU A 113 -5.63 -14.70 2.43
N THR A 114 -6.49 -14.61 1.42
CA THR A 114 -7.48 -15.65 1.12
C THR A 114 -6.78 -16.95 0.74
N ILE A 115 -7.16 -18.08 1.33
CA ILE A 115 -6.58 -19.38 0.97
C ILE A 115 -7.00 -19.75 -0.46
N ALA A 116 -6.05 -20.14 -1.32
CA ALA A 116 -6.34 -20.57 -2.68
C ALA A 116 -7.39 -21.71 -2.71
N PRO A 117 -8.24 -21.80 -3.74
CA PRO A 117 -9.13 -22.94 -3.87
C PRO A 117 -8.29 -24.21 -4.04
N MET A 118 -8.55 -25.23 -3.20
CA MET A 118 -7.97 -26.58 -3.38
C MET A 118 -8.57 -27.27 -4.59
#